data_AF-A0A3M1JRP2-F1
#
_entry.id   AF-A0A3M1JRP2-F1
#
_cell.length_a   1.000
_cell.length_b   1.000
_cell.length_c   1.000
_cell.angle_alpha   90.00
_cell.angle_beta   90.00
_cell.angle_gamma   90.00
#
_symmetry.space_group_name_H-M   'P 1'
#
loop_
_entity.id
_entity.type
_entity.pdbx_description
1 polymer ?
#
loop_
_entity_poly.entity_id
_entity_poly.type
_entity_poly.pdbx_seq_one_letter_code
_entity_poly.pdbx_strand_id
1 'polypeptide(L)'
;MWSRKPSSRSGAPERRRAVCVLAAAIVAAPLLAACQPLYGTASSGAAMKDLMAGVEINTIPGRVGQRIRNELIFATTRGGHMAQPKYKLVIAIRESVTPLQVELVGNSQSEAYNLDAQFSLIRLSDGKV
;
A
#
# COMPACT_ATOMS: atom_id res chain seq x y z
N MET A 1 -3.79 -67.43 -41.51
CA MET A 1 -3.91 -66.19 -42.29
C MET A 1 -4.83 -65.22 -41.56
N TRP A 2 -4.27 -64.29 -40.77
CA TRP A 2 -4.79 -62.92 -40.62
C TRP A 2 -3.82 -62.06 -39.80
N SER A 3 -3.28 -61.04 -40.46
CA SER A 3 -2.46 -59.99 -39.88
C SER A 3 -3.35 -58.75 -39.74
N ARG A 4 -3.43 -58.15 -38.54
CA ARG A 4 -4.09 -56.85 -38.35
C ARG A 4 -3.04 -55.81 -37.97
N LYS A 5 -2.82 -54.86 -38.88
CA LYS A 5 -2.06 -53.62 -38.64
C LYS A 5 -2.63 -52.87 -37.44
N PRO A 6 -1.81 -52.34 -36.51
CA PRO A 6 -2.26 -51.30 -35.61
C PRO A 6 -2.38 -49.98 -36.38
N SER A 7 -3.54 -49.33 -36.25
CA SER A 7 -3.81 -48.00 -36.78
C SER A 7 -3.11 -46.93 -35.92
N SER A 8 -2.41 -46.02 -36.59
CA SER A 8 -1.82 -44.82 -35.97
C SER A 8 -2.95 -43.86 -35.56
N ARG A 9 -3.12 -43.62 -34.25
CA ARG A 9 -4.02 -42.60 -33.74
C ARG A 9 -3.33 -41.23 -33.81
N SER A 10 -3.89 -40.35 -34.63
CA SER A 10 -3.50 -38.95 -34.83
C SER A 10 -3.76 -38.09 -33.58
N GLY A 11 -2.80 -38.02 -32.66
CA GLY A 11 -2.84 -37.21 -31.42
C GLY A 11 -2.55 -35.71 -31.59
N ALA A 12 -2.82 -35.14 -32.76
CA ALA A 12 -2.46 -33.76 -33.09
C ALA A 12 -3.27 -32.67 -32.32
N PRO A 13 -4.59 -32.77 -32.09
CA PRO A 13 -5.34 -31.70 -31.44
C PRO A 13 -5.15 -31.64 -29.91
N GLU A 14 -4.92 -32.78 -29.27
CA GLU A 14 -4.78 -32.91 -27.81
C GLU A 14 -3.44 -32.34 -27.31
N ARG A 15 -2.35 -32.62 -28.04
CA ARG A 15 -1.03 -32.04 -27.79
C ARG A 15 -1.02 -30.51 -27.95
N ARG A 16 -1.77 -29.98 -28.93
CA ARG A 16 -1.89 -28.53 -29.14
C ARG A 16 -2.62 -27.84 -27.99
N ARG A 17 -3.68 -28.46 -27.45
CA ARG A 17 -4.41 -27.94 -26.27
C ARG A 17 -3.54 -27.92 -25.01
N ALA A 18 -2.80 -29.00 -24.76
CA ALA A 18 -1.88 -29.07 -23.62
C ALA A 18 -0.79 -27.98 -23.68
N VAL A 19 -0.24 -27.73 -24.86
CA VAL A 19 0.75 -26.65 -25.09
C VAL A 19 0.13 -25.27 -24.85
N CYS A 20 -1.11 -25.01 -25.31
CA CYS A 20 -1.78 -23.74 -25.06
C CYS A 20 -2.06 -23.48 -23.57
N VAL A 21 -2.46 -24.51 -22.81
CA VAL A 21 -2.71 -24.39 -21.36
C VAL A 21 -1.41 -24.12 -20.60
N LEU A 22 -0.32 -24.80 -20.94
CA LEU A 22 0.99 -24.56 -20.35
C LEU A 22 1.52 -23.16 -20.70
N ALA A 23 1.37 -22.73 -21.96
CA ALA A 23 1.73 -21.38 -22.37
C ALA A 23 0.93 -20.32 -21.61
N ALA A 24 -0.38 -20.52 -21.45
CA ALA A 24 -1.24 -19.64 -20.66
C ALA A 24 -0.82 -19.60 -19.18
N ALA A 25 -0.46 -20.74 -18.58
CA ALA A 25 0.00 -20.80 -17.20
C ALA A 25 1.35 -20.07 -16.99
N ILE A 26 2.29 -20.22 -17.92
CA ILE A 26 3.60 -19.53 -17.87
C ILE A 26 3.42 -18.01 -17.96
N VAL A 27 2.50 -17.54 -18.80
CA VAL A 27 2.20 -16.10 -18.95
C VAL A 27 1.41 -15.56 -17.75
N ALA A 28 0.52 -16.36 -17.15
CA ALA A 28 -0.33 -15.93 -16.03
C ALA A 28 0.37 -15.96 -14.67
N ALA A 29 1.37 -16.83 -14.47
CA ALA A 29 2.13 -16.94 -13.22
C ALA A 29 2.73 -15.61 -12.71
N PRO A 30 3.42 -14.78 -13.52
CA PRO A 30 3.96 -13.51 -13.04
C PRO A 30 2.88 -12.48 -12.68
N LEU A 31 1.69 -12.54 -13.31
CA LEU A 31 0.59 -11.63 -13.02
C LEU A 31 0.01 -11.86 -11.62
N LEU A 32 -0.02 -13.12 -11.16
CA LEU A 32 -0.46 -13.48 -9.81
C LEU A 32 0.60 -13.18 -8.75
N ALA A 33 1.88 -13.34 -9.09
CA ALA A 33 2.99 -13.02 -8.19
C ALA A 33 3.16 -11.51 -7.93
N ALA A 34 2.61 -10.66 -8.81
CA ALA A 34 2.62 -9.20 -8.63
C ALA A 34 1.63 -8.72 -7.55
N CYS A 35 0.68 -9.56 -7.11
CA CYS A 35 -0.25 -9.21 -6.04
C CYS A 35 0.39 -9.46 -4.67
N GLN A 36 1.10 -8.46 -4.14
CA GLN A 36 1.69 -8.52 -2.81
C GLN A 36 0.80 -7.81 -1.78
N PRO A 37 0.51 -8.44 -0.62
CA PRO A 37 -0.30 -7.81 0.41
C PRO A 37 0.48 -6.65 1.06
N LEU A 38 -0.06 -5.44 0.99
CA LEU A 38 0.57 -4.22 1.50
C LEU A 38 0.93 -4.30 3.00
N TYR A 39 0.10 -4.99 3.81
CA TYR A 39 0.26 -5.10 5.26
C TYR A 39 0.83 -6.45 5.74
N GLY A 40 1.28 -7.31 4.82
CA GLY A 40 1.81 -8.63 5.12
C GLY A 40 3.31 -8.63 5.36
N THR A 41 4.00 -9.56 4.72
CA THR A 41 5.46 -9.56 4.63
C THR A 41 5.90 -8.64 3.52
N ALA A 42 6.85 -7.74 3.79
CA ALA A 42 7.45 -6.94 2.75
C ALA A 42 8.21 -7.83 1.74
N SER A 43 8.51 -7.30 0.57
CA SER A 43 9.32 -8.00 -0.45
C SER A 43 10.71 -8.40 0.06
N SER A 44 11.21 -7.73 1.10
CA SER A 44 12.46 -8.06 1.80
C SER A 44 12.35 -9.26 2.75
N GLY A 45 11.17 -9.85 2.93
CA GLY A 45 10.90 -10.93 3.89
C GLY A 45 10.68 -10.45 5.33
N ALA A 46 10.89 -9.16 5.62
CA ALA A 46 10.60 -8.58 6.93
C ALA A 46 9.09 -8.42 7.16
N ALA A 47 8.64 -8.58 8.41
CA ALA A 47 7.25 -8.27 8.76
C ALA A 47 7.02 -6.76 8.64
N MET A 48 5.96 -6.34 7.92
CA MET A 48 5.69 -4.92 7.67
C MET A 48 5.56 -4.12 8.98
N LYS A 49 5.03 -4.74 10.03
CA LYS A 49 4.96 -4.15 11.38
C LYS A 49 6.30 -3.65 11.91
N ASP A 50 7.38 -4.40 11.68
CA ASP A 50 8.70 -4.10 12.25
C ASP A 50 9.39 -2.99 11.44
N LEU A 51 9.07 -2.91 10.13
CA LEU A 51 9.50 -1.80 9.28
C LEU A 51 8.79 -0.50 9.66
N MET A 52 7.48 -0.56 9.92
CA MET A 52 6.69 0.60 10.33
C MET A 52 7.10 1.12 11.71
N ALA A 53 7.46 0.25 12.65
CA ALA A 53 7.98 0.65 13.96
C ALA A 53 9.32 1.41 13.90
N GLY A 54 10.04 1.34 12.77
CA GLY A 54 11.27 2.09 12.52
C GLY A 54 11.07 3.44 11.82
N VAL A 55 9.84 3.95 11.73
CA VAL A 55 9.53 5.28 11.20
C VAL A 55 9.39 6.28 12.35
N GLU A 56 10.26 7.27 12.38
CA GLU A 56 10.19 8.39 13.32
C GLU A 56 9.21 9.45 12.80
N ILE A 57 8.20 9.82 13.61
CA ILE A 57 7.26 10.90 13.28
C ILE A 57 7.70 12.20 13.96
N ASN A 58 8.10 13.18 13.15
CA ASN A 58 8.48 14.51 13.63
C ASN A 58 7.33 15.22 14.33
N THR A 59 7.66 16.21 15.16
CA THR A 59 6.67 17.08 15.79
C THR A 59 5.89 17.86 14.74
N ILE A 60 4.56 17.75 14.78
CA ILE A 60 3.66 18.54 13.94
C ILE A 60 3.07 19.65 14.83
N PRO A 61 3.21 20.93 14.46
CA PRO A 61 2.72 22.04 15.27
C PRO A 61 1.18 22.06 15.34
N GLY A 62 0.65 22.73 16.37
CA GLY A 62 -0.80 22.90 16.56
C GLY A 62 -1.47 21.70 17.25
N ARG A 63 -2.70 21.92 17.76
CA ARG A 63 -3.46 20.87 18.47
C ARG A 63 -3.83 19.71 17.55
N VAL A 64 -4.23 20.02 16.32
CA VAL A 64 -4.54 19.02 15.29
C VAL A 64 -3.29 18.23 14.92
N GLY A 65 -2.16 18.91 14.73
CA GLY A 65 -0.87 18.26 14.48
C GLY A 65 -0.45 17.29 15.58
N GLN A 66 -0.61 17.66 16.85
CA GLN A 66 -0.33 16.77 17.97
C GLN A 66 -1.23 15.52 17.98
N ARG A 67 -2.53 15.70 17.70
CA ARG A 67 -3.46 14.57 17.62
C ARG A 67 -3.07 13.62 16.48
N ILE A 68 -2.80 14.16 15.29
CA ILE A 68 -2.38 13.36 14.13
C ILE A 68 -1.09 12.61 14.42
N ARG A 69 -0.10 13.28 15.03
CA ARG A 69 1.15 12.62 15.41
C ARG A 69 0.92 11.45 16.38
N ASN A 70 0.05 11.62 17.38
CA ASN A 70 -0.25 10.55 18.33
C ASN A 70 -0.92 9.35 17.66
N GLU A 71 -1.88 9.61 16.77
CA GLU A 71 -2.52 8.54 15.99
C GLU A 71 -1.53 7.84 15.05
N LEU A 72 -0.59 8.58 14.44
CA LEU A 72 0.44 8.00 13.58
C LEU A 72 1.42 7.13 14.37
N ILE A 73 1.89 7.57 15.54
CA ILE A 73 2.75 6.76 16.42
C ILE A 73 2.03 5.48 16.83
N PHE A 74 0.73 5.57 17.13
CA PHE A 74 -0.07 4.40 17.45
C PHE A 74 -0.23 3.48 16.22
N ALA A 75 -0.50 4.02 15.04
CA ALA A 75 -0.67 3.26 13.81
C ALA A 75 0.60 2.50 13.40
N THR A 76 1.78 3.14 13.54
CA THR A 76 3.07 2.54 13.16
C THR A 76 3.54 1.48 14.15
N THR A 77 3.29 1.70 15.44
CA THR A 77 3.85 0.86 16.52
C THR A 77 2.83 -0.11 17.11
N ARG A 78 1.53 0.11 16.87
CA ARG A 78 0.38 -0.56 17.51
C ARG A 78 0.47 -0.62 19.03
N GLY A 79 0.99 0.44 19.65
CA GLY A 79 1.20 0.51 21.10
C GLY A 79 2.42 -0.27 21.62
N GLY A 80 3.24 -0.85 20.75
CA GLY A 80 4.52 -1.48 21.10
C GLY A 80 5.64 -0.46 21.35
N HIS A 81 6.89 -0.95 21.39
CA HIS A 81 8.07 -0.10 21.51
C HIS A 81 8.53 0.42 20.14
N MET A 82 8.98 1.69 20.07
CA MET A 82 9.59 2.23 18.85
C MET A 82 10.91 1.53 18.57
N ALA A 83 11.09 1.02 17.35
CA ALA A 83 12.37 0.46 16.94
C ALA A 83 13.38 1.58 16.64
N GLN A 84 14.64 1.22 16.43
CA GLN A 84 15.64 2.20 15.97
C GLN A 84 15.16 2.86 14.66
N PRO A 85 15.08 4.19 14.60
CA PRO A 85 14.50 4.87 13.45
C PRO A 85 15.42 4.72 12.23
N LYS A 86 14.83 4.30 11.11
CA LYS A 86 15.49 4.21 9.79
C LYS A 86 14.99 5.29 8.84
N TYR A 87 13.76 5.74 9.06
CA TYR A 87 13.09 6.75 8.27
C TYR A 87 12.54 7.84 9.18
N LYS A 88 12.47 9.05 8.64
CA LYS A 88 11.91 10.23 9.29
C LYS A 88 10.76 10.77 8.45
N LEU A 89 9.56 10.74 9.03
CA LEU A 89 8.35 11.27 8.42
C LEU A 89 8.17 12.73 8.84
N VAL A 90 8.26 13.63 7.85
CA VAL A 90 8.01 15.07 8.02
C VAL A 90 6.64 15.38 7.46
N ILE A 91 5.79 16.05 8.26
CA ILE A 91 4.43 16.42 7.88
C ILE A 91 4.22 17.91 8.15
N ALA A 92 3.70 18.61 7.15
CA ALA A 92 3.26 19.99 7.25
C ALA A 92 1.75 20.05 7.01
N ILE A 93 1.02 20.69 7.93
CA ILE A 93 -0.45 20.78 7.88
C ILE A 93 -0.87 22.24 7.71
N ARG A 94 -1.85 22.46 6.84
CA ARG A 94 -2.55 23.73 6.68
C ARG A 94 -4.03 23.52 7.03
N GLU A 95 -4.50 24.33 7.96
CA GLU A 95 -5.89 24.36 8.41
C GLU A 95 -6.61 25.50 7.68
N SER A 96 -7.81 25.25 7.14
CA SER A 96 -8.67 26.31 6.60
C SER A 96 -10.13 26.06 6.95
N VAL A 97 -10.84 27.13 7.31
CA VAL A 97 -12.26 27.08 7.66
C VAL A 97 -13.04 27.86 6.62
N THR A 98 -14.01 27.21 6.00
CA THR A 98 -14.88 27.83 4.98
C THR A 98 -16.33 27.80 5.47
N PRO A 99 -16.99 28.94 5.67
CA PRO A 99 -18.40 28.95 6.04
C PRO A 99 -19.23 28.37 4.89
N LEU A 100 -20.01 27.32 5.17
CA LEU A 100 -20.93 26.71 4.24
C LEU A 100 -22.33 27.27 4.54
N GLN A 101 -22.85 28.04 3.58
CA GLN A 101 -24.14 28.75 3.58
C GLN A 101 -24.19 30.01 4.45
N VAL A 102 -24.55 31.12 3.80
CA VAL A 102 -24.95 32.37 4.45
C VAL A 102 -26.46 32.45 4.23
N GLU A 103 -27.25 32.26 5.28
CA GLU A 103 -28.68 32.59 5.22
C GLU A 103 -28.79 34.09 4.88
N LEU A 104 -29.86 34.53 4.20
CA LEU A 104 -30.06 35.95 3.80
C LEU A 104 -29.94 36.94 4.98
N VAL A 105 -29.90 36.43 6.22
CA VAL A 105 -29.62 37.13 7.47
C VAL A 105 -28.26 36.67 8.05
N GLY A 106 -27.17 36.91 7.33
CA GLY A 106 -25.82 37.19 7.85
C GLY A 106 -25.08 36.19 8.75
N ASN A 107 -25.68 35.07 9.16
CA ASN A 107 -25.06 34.08 10.06
C ASN A 107 -24.93 32.73 9.35
N SER A 108 -23.71 32.21 9.24
CA SER A 108 -23.45 30.86 8.74
C SER A 108 -23.66 29.82 9.84
N GLN A 109 -24.61 28.90 9.65
CA GLN A 109 -24.88 27.82 10.62
C GLN A 109 -23.98 26.59 10.46
N SER A 110 -23.12 26.57 9.44
CA SER A 110 -22.24 25.44 9.15
C SER A 110 -20.90 25.92 8.61
N GLU A 111 -19.82 25.28 9.06
CA GLU A 111 -18.46 25.58 8.65
C GLU A 111 -17.78 24.29 8.18
N ALA A 112 -17.20 24.31 6.98
CA ALA A 112 -16.31 23.27 6.51
C ALA A 112 -14.91 23.51 7.08
N TYR A 113 -14.39 22.51 7.79
CA TYR A 113 -13.03 22.51 8.29
C TYR A 113 -12.15 21.63 7.39
N ASN A 114 -11.26 22.25 6.62
CA ASN A 114 -10.38 21.58 5.68
C ASN A 114 -8.96 21.47 6.26
N LEU A 115 -8.37 20.29 6.11
CA LEU A 115 -7.01 19.99 6.53
C LEU A 115 -6.21 19.50 5.32
N ASP A 116 -5.26 20.32 4.88
CA ASP A 116 -4.31 19.94 3.84
C ASP A 116 -3.01 19.47 4.50
N ALA A 117 -2.60 18.24 4.22
CA ALA A 117 -1.37 17.66 4.76
C ALA A 117 -0.38 17.33 3.63
N GLN A 118 0.80 17.93 3.70
CA GLN A 118 1.95 17.57 2.88
C GLN A 118 2.90 16.71 3.70
N PHE A 119 3.42 15.63 3.12
CA PHE A 119 4.31 14.71 3.81
C PHE A 119 5.53 14.34 2.96
N SER A 120 6.63 14.03 3.64
CA SER A 120 7.88 13.57 3.02
C SER A 120 8.55 12.54 3.92
N LEU A 121 9.05 11.46 3.34
CA LEU A 121 9.68 10.37 4.08
C LEU A 121 11.19 10.35 3.80
N ILE A 122 11.98 10.76 4.76
CA ILE A 122 13.44 10.89 4.62
C ILE A 122 14.11 9.63 5.15
N ARG A 123 14.93 8.97 4.34
CA ARG A 123 15.79 7.88 4.81
C ARG A 123 16.96 8.44 5.60
N LEU A 124 17.15 7.99 6.84
CA LEU A 124 18.17 8.55 7.73
C LEU A 124 19.61 8.20 7.34
N SER A 125 19.81 7.15 6.54
CA SER A 125 21.15 6.73 6.12
C SER A 125 21.78 7.63 5.06
N ASP A 126 20.97 8.18 4.13
CA ASP A 126 21.44 8.95 2.98
C ASP A 126 20.72 10.29 2.80
N GLY A 127 19.74 10.61 3.66
CA GLY A 127 18.98 11.86 3.61
C GLY A 127 18.03 11.98 2.42
N LYS A 128 17.79 10.90 1.67
CA LYS A 128 16.92 10.93 0.48
C LYS A 128 15.45 10.91 0.87
N VAL A 129 14.64 11.71 0.16
CA VAL A 129 13.17 11.75 0.23
C VAL A 129 12.56 10.70 -0.70
#